data_AF-A0A7W0LH86-F1
#
_entry.id   AF-A0A7W0LH86-F1
#
_cell.length_a   1.000
_cell.length_b   1.000
_cell.length_c   1.000
_cell.angle_alpha   90.00
_cell.angle_beta   90.00
_cell.angle_gamma   90.00
#
_symmetry.space_group_name_H-M   'P 1'
#
loop_
_entity.id
_entity.type
_entity.pdbx_description
1 polymer ?
#
loop_
_entity_poly.entity_id
_entity_poly.type
_entity_poly.pdbx_seq_one_letter_code
_entity_poly.pdbx_strand_id
1 'polypeptide(L)' 'LNLHRPIYQKTAAYGHFGREDADFTWERTDKVDALRETAGLAGASAL' A
#
# COMPACT_ATOMS: atom_id res chain seq x y z
N LEU A 1 -4.87 6.86 -3.53
CA LEU A 1 -5.84 5.73 -3.53
C LEU A 1 -6.80 5.72 -4.74
N ASN A 2 -7.15 6.86 -5.36
CA ASN A 2 -7.97 6.84 -6.60
C ASN A 2 -9.26 5.99 -6.47
N LEU A 3 -10.12 6.31 -5.52
CA LEU A 3 -11.22 5.44 -5.10
C LEU A 3 -12.54 5.68 -5.84
N HIS A 4 -12.70 6.80 -6.55
CA HIS A 4 -13.90 7.09 -7.36
C HIS A 4 -13.92 6.25 -8.65
N ARG A 5 -13.95 4.91 -8.49
CA ARG A 5 -13.91 3.89 -9.53
C ARG A 5 -14.74 2.68 -9.06
N PRO A 6 -15.35 1.90 -9.96
CA PRO A 6 -16.15 0.74 -9.60
C PRO A 6 -15.27 -0.51 -9.29
N ILE A 7 -14.48 -0.46 -8.21
CA ILE A 7 -13.49 -1.51 -7.87
C ILE A 7 -13.91 -2.44 -6.72
N TYR A 8 -15.05 -2.17 -6.07
CA TYR A 8 -15.40 -2.75 -4.77
C TYR A 8 -15.94 -4.18 -4.80
N GLN A 9 -16.41 -4.67 -5.95
CA GLN A 9 -16.96 -6.03 -6.06
C GLN A 9 -15.94 -7.10 -5.66
N LYS A 10 -14.66 -6.89 -5.99
CA LYS A 10 -13.57 -7.85 -5.72
C LYS A 10 -13.29 -8.06 -4.23
N THR A 11 -13.66 -7.10 -3.38
CA THR A 11 -13.46 -7.17 -1.92
C THR A 11 -14.70 -7.65 -1.17
N ALA A 12 -15.84 -7.84 -1.85
CA ALA A 12 -17.09 -8.27 -1.24
C ALA A 12 -17.04 -9.71 -0.66
N ALA A 13 -16.02 -10.49 -1.05
CA ALA A 13 -15.70 -11.80 -0.50
C ALA A 13 -14.19 -11.94 -0.30
N TYR A 14 -13.80 -12.81 0.63
CA TYR A 14 -12.39 -13.13 0.93
C TYR A 14 -11.55 -11.95 1.47
N GLY A 15 -12.23 -10.93 2.00
CA GLY A 15 -11.60 -9.81 2.70
C GLY A 15 -11.11 -8.68 1.80
N HIS A 16 -10.89 -7.53 2.45
CA HIS A 16 -10.44 -6.27 1.83
C HIS A 16 -8.91 -6.12 1.78
N PHE A 17 -8.17 -6.89 2.60
CA PHE A 17 -6.75 -6.66 2.86
C PHE A 17 -5.88 -7.87 2.54
N GLY A 18 -4.58 -7.62 2.36
CA GLY A 18 -3.56 -8.67 2.23
C GLY A 18 -3.61 -9.44 0.91
N ARG A 19 -4.21 -8.84 -0.13
CA ARG A 19 -4.39 -9.43 -1.45
C ARG A 19 -3.73 -8.54 -2.49
N GLU A 20 -2.96 -9.14 -3.39
CA GLU A 20 -2.37 -8.43 -4.51
C GLU A 20 -3.38 -8.27 -5.66
N ASP A 21 -3.81 -7.03 -5.92
CA ASP A 21 -4.62 -6.65 -7.08
C ASP A 21 -4.30 -5.18 -7.43
N ALA A 22 -4.18 -4.85 -8.71
CA ALA A 22 -3.86 -3.50 -9.17
C ALA A 22 -4.92 -2.46 -8.74
N ASP A 23 -6.16 -2.88 -8.51
CA ASP A 23 -7.23 -2.01 -8.03
C ASP A 23 -7.14 -1.71 -6.53
N PHE A 24 -6.49 -2.58 -5.75
CA PHE A 24 -6.34 -2.46 -4.29
C PHE A 24 -5.18 -1.52 -3.95
N THR A 25 -5.32 -0.26 -4.35
CA THR A 25 -4.27 0.75 -4.19
C THR A 25 -3.87 1.04 -2.74
N TRP A 26 -4.69 0.62 -1.76
CA TRP A 26 -4.37 0.72 -0.33
C TRP A 26 -3.35 -0.33 0.14
N GLU A 27 -3.15 -1.40 -0.61
CA GLU A 27 -2.11 -2.41 -0.35
C GLU A 27 -0.72 -1.95 -0.82
N ARG A 28 -0.64 -0.84 -1.58
CA ARG A 28 0.64 -0.31 -2.07
C ARG A 28 1.48 0.21 -0.92
N THR A 29 2.73 -0.21 -0.87
CA THR A 29 3.77 0.26 0.07
C THR A 29 4.65 1.36 -0.53
N ASP A 30 4.13 2.09 -1.52
CA ASP A 30 4.86 3.10 -2.31
C ASP A 30 5.24 4.37 -1.52
N LYS A 31 4.81 4.49 -0.27
CA LYS A 31 5.21 5.56 0.66
C LYS A 31 6.32 5.16 1.62
N VAL A 32 6.78 3.91 1.60
CA VAL A 32 7.75 3.40 2.58
C VAL A 32 9.04 4.22 2.61
N ASP A 33 9.62 4.55 1.47
CA ASP A 33 10.91 5.26 1.43
C ASP A 33 10.77 6.70 1.92
N ALA A 34 9.74 7.42 1.47
CA ALA A 34 9.46 8.77 1.95
C ALA A 34 9.19 8.81 3.47
N LEU A 35 8.52 7.79 4.01
CA LEU A 35 8.30 7.65 5.45
C LEU A 35 9.60 7.35 6.21
N ARG A 36 10.46 6.46 5.68
CA ARG A 36 11.76 6.16 6.28
C ARG A 36 12.67 7.38 6.30
N GLU A 37 12.70 8.14 5.21
CA GLU A 37 13.45 9.39 5.12
C GLU A 37 12.96 10.41 6.15
N THR A 38 11.64 10.66 6.19
CA THR A 38 11.03 11.59 7.14
C THR A 38 11.27 11.18 8.59
N ALA A 39 11.29 9.88 8.87
CA ALA A 39 11.56 9.33 10.20
C ALA A 39 13.06 9.30 10.58
N GLY A 40 13.97 9.73 9.70
CA GLY A 40 15.43 9.64 9.93
C GLY A 40 15.99 8.22 9.88
N LEU A 41 15.23 7.27 9.31
CA LEU A 41 15.59 5.85 9.21
C LEU A 41 16.34 5.49 7.93
N ALA A 42 16.60 6.47 7.04
CA ALA A 42 17.29 6.27 5.76
C ALA A 42 18.76 5.81 5.89
N GLY A 43 19.33 5.79 7.10
CA GLY A 43 20.70 5.35 7.38
C GLY A 43 20.85 3.96 8.01
N ALA A 44 19.76 3.22 8.26
CA ALA A 44 19.81 1.92 8.94
C ALA A 44 19.89 0.73 7.97
N SER A 45 20.58 0.88 6.84
CA SER A 45 20.87 -0.23 5.93
C SER A 45 22.37 -0.49 5.87
N ALA A 46 22.74 -1.68 6.33
CA ALA A 46 24.04 -2.36 6.20
C ALA A 46 25.22 -1.83 7.05
N LEU A 47 25.31 -2.35 8.28
CA LEU A 47 26.54 -2.99 8.76
C LEU A 47 26.38 -4.50 8.65
#